data_AF-A0A354HGI4-F1
#
_entry.id   AF-A0A354HGI4-F1
#
_cell.length_a   1.000
_cell.length_b   1.000
_cell.length_c   1.000
_cell.angle_alpha   90.00
_cell.angle_beta   90.00
_cell.angle_gamma   90.00
#
_symmetry.space_group_name_H-M   'P 1'
#
loop_
_entity.id
_entity.type
_entity.pdbx_description
1 polymer ?
#
loop_
_entity_poly.entity_id
_entity_poly.type
_entity_poly.pdbx_seq_one_letter_code
_entity_poly.pdbx_strand_id
1 'polypeptide(L)'
;MAFESLAGFHLTVSQQNQTFIVGDYFAVFDDDTDMLDVYEWSSVKEYSELPDCFRIVFERVEYTLPKNAFEENIQIIHFRTIAEGMLASCSTQKNVKHRILPPKYNYSSADLSASLYTGTGIYAEKEINSGSVSHIYSKLKFPIWLIAALSAVASFFGIWAIGGSLEKNFILYVIISFFIGLAVGIIIYLVLCIIARYRYSGFLKKDVSTVENIVFVVAPDGFGAIEQCIYSGKELIPWSFAKYYYETKYSISIVCRDRSVCCIPKRLFQKNVQNDLAEFIAARVEQD
;
A
#
# COMPACT_ATOMS: atom_id res chain seq x y z
N MET A 1 5.01 16.65 14.30
CA MET A 1 5.12 15.68 13.18
C MET A 1 4.70 14.31 13.68
N ALA A 2 4.23 13.39 12.82
CA ALA A 2 4.21 11.99 13.25
C ALA A 2 5.66 11.51 13.43
N PHE A 3 5.92 10.67 14.44
CA PHE A 3 7.24 10.08 14.73
C PHE A 3 8.32 11.07 15.25
N GLU A 4 7.97 11.99 16.17
CA GLU A 4 8.85 13.08 16.65
C GLU A 4 10.11 12.65 17.43
N SER A 5 10.29 11.36 17.74
CA SER A 5 11.31 10.87 18.66
C SER A 5 12.37 9.96 18.03
N LEU A 6 12.53 9.96 16.71
CA LEU A 6 13.53 9.11 16.06
C LEU A 6 14.91 9.77 16.09
N ALA A 7 15.85 9.14 16.78
CA ALA A 7 17.24 9.55 16.77
C ALA A 7 17.85 9.37 15.38
N GLY A 8 18.61 10.37 14.92
CA GLY A 8 19.39 10.26 13.69
C GLY A 8 20.47 9.17 13.82
N PHE A 9 20.91 8.65 12.69
CA PHE A 9 21.93 7.60 12.62
C PHE A 9 22.84 7.84 11.41
N HIS A 10 23.98 7.15 11.39
CA HIS A 10 24.91 7.18 10.26
C HIS A 10 24.95 5.81 9.57
N LEU A 11 25.27 5.82 8.28
CA LEU A 11 25.33 4.65 7.41
C LEU A 11 26.55 4.77 6.52
N THR A 12 27.50 3.86 6.63
CA THR A 12 28.68 3.83 5.77
C THR A 12 28.45 2.88 4.59
N VAL A 13 28.53 3.40 3.37
CA VAL A 13 28.38 2.63 2.13
C VAL A 13 29.77 2.38 1.56
N SER A 14 30.38 1.25 1.92
CA SER A 14 31.75 0.90 1.53
C SER A 14 31.97 0.81 0.01
N GLN A 15 30.90 0.62 -0.77
CA GLN A 15 31.00 0.59 -2.24
C GLN A 15 31.17 1.98 -2.86
N GLN A 16 30.83 3.03 -2.12
CA GLN A 16 30.84 4.42 -2.56
C GLN A 16 31.85 5.28 -1.80
N ASN A 17 32.56 4.72 -0.80
CA ASN A 17 33.40 5.49 0.14
C ASN A 17 32.66 6.72 0.72
N GLN A 18 31.36 6.53 1.02
CA GLN A 18 30.50 7.60 1.52
C GLN A 18 29.82 7.18 2.80
N THR A 19 29.85 8.07 3.79
CA THR A 19 29.10 7.96 5.03
C THR A 19 27.93 8.93 5.02
N PHE A 20 26.72 8.38 5.06
CA PHE A 20 25.47 9.13 5.11
C PHE A 20 25.06 9.35 6.57
N ILE A 21 24.68 10.56 6.93
CA ILE A 21 24.13 10.91 8.25
C ILE A 21 22.69 11.36 8.03
N VAL A 22 21.75 10.68 8.67
CA VAL A 22 20.32 10.83 8.45
C VAL A 22 19.65 11.24 9.76
N GLY A 23 19.07 12.43 9.79
CA GLY A 23 18.29 12.95 10.91
C GLY A 23 17.46 14.15 10.46
N ASP A 24 17.48 15.24 11.22
CA ASP A 24 16.86 16.52 10.84
C ASP A 24 17.43 17.09 9.53
N TYR A 25 18.68 16.74 9.23
CA TYR A 25 19.36 17.03 7.98
C TYR A 25 19.82 15.72 7.33
N PHE A 26 20.01 15.76 6.02
CA PHE A 26 20.64 14.69 5.26
C PHE A 26 22.06 15.14 4.94
N ALA A 27 23.07 14.55 5.58
CA ALA A 27 24.47 14.87 5.29
C ALA A 27 25.19 13.69 4.65
N VAL A 28 26.12 14.00 3.74
CA VAL A 28 26.96 13.04 3.05
C VAL A 28 28.41 13.42 3.30
N PHE A 29 29.14 12.52 3.91
CA PHE A 29 30.58 12.61 4.10
C PHE A 29 31.26 11.71 3.08
N ASP A 30 32.13 12.29 2.27
CA ASP A 30 32.91 11.58 1.26
C ASP A 30 34.31 11.30 1.83
N ASP A 31 34.59 10.01 2.08
CA ASP A 31 35.80 9.56 2.77
C ASP A 31 37.07 9.79 1.94
N ASP A 32 36.95 9.96 0.61
CA ASP A 32 38.09 10.17 -0.29
C ASP A 32 38.52 11.65 -0.33
N THR A 33 37.56 12.56 -0.14
CA THR A 33 37.76 14.01 -0.26
C THR A 33 37.73 14.76 1.07
N ASP A 34 37.37 14.08 2.18
CA ASP A 34 37.09 14.67 3.50
C ASP A 34 36.04 15.81 3.44
N MET A 35 35.19 15.81 2.41
CA MET A 35 34.15 16.81 2.21
C MET A 35 32.84 16.37 2.87
N LEU A 36 32.22 17.31 3.60
CA LEU A 36 30.91 17.13 4.21
C LEU A 36 29.89 18.03 3.51
N ASP A 37 28.97 17.42 2.79
CA ASP A 37 27.82 18.10 2.19
C ASP A 37 26.60 17.92 3.09
N VAL A 38 25.98 19.02 3.51
CA VAL A 38 24.77 19.00 4.35
C VAL A 38 23.59 19.53 3.55
N TYR A 39 22.54 18.73 3.46
CA TYR A 39 21.31 19.04 2.73
C TYR A 39 20.11 19.14 3.67
N GLU A 40 19.28 20.15 3.44
CA GLU A 40 17.95 20.21 4.02
C GLU A 40 16.98 19.31 3.25
N TRP A 41 16.07 18.64 3.96
CA TRP A 41 15.01 17.83 3.32
C TRP A 41 14.10 18.66 2.40
N SER A 42 13.98 19.96 2.66
CA SER A 42 13.27 20.93 1.82
C SER A 42 13.83 21.02 0.39
N SER A 43 15.12 20.72 0.21
CA SER A 43 15.84 20.80 -1.07
C SER A 43 15.70 19.55 -1.94
N VAL A 44 15.08 18.48 -1.42
CA VAL A 44 14.86 17.23 -2.15
C VAL A 44 13.82 17.45 -3.25
N LYS A 45 14.20 17.18 -4.50
CA LYS A 45 13.32 17.24 -5.69
C LYS A 45 12.53 15.95 -5.90
N GLU A 46 13.19 14.81 -5.72
CA GLU A 46 12.58 13.50 -5.91
C GLU A 46 13.03 12.55 -4.80
N TYR A 47 12.07 11.82 -4.23
CA TYR A 47 12.33 10.69 -3.34
C TYR A 47 11.64 9.44 -3.88
N SER A 48 12.41 8.38 -4.06
CA SER A 48 11.95 7.09 -4.58
C SER A 48 12.46 5.93 -3.73
N GLU A 49 11.56 5.07 -3.25
CA GLU A 49 11.94 3.76 -2.71
C GLU A 49 11.86 2.69 -3.81
N LEU A 50 13.00 2.11 -4.14
CA LEU A 50 13.12 0.97 -5.02
C LEU A 50 13.22 -0.33 -4.18
N PRO A 51 13.04 -1.51 -4.80
CA PRO A 51 13.11 -2.78 -4.06
C PRO A 51 14.45 -2.95 -3.33
N ASP A 52 15.55 -2.53 -3.94
CA ASP A 52 16.90 -2.82 -3.45
C ASP A 52 17.65 -1.56 -2.96
N CYS A 53 17.13 -0.35 -3.16
CA CYS A 53 17.76 0.90 -2.74
C CYS A 53 16.75 2.04 -2.50
N PHE A 54 17.22 3.08 -1.83
CA PHE A 54 16.57 4.38 -1.76
C PHE A 54 17.30 5.35 -2.67
N ARG A 55 16.53 6.15 -3.42
CA ARG A 55 17.04 7.16 -4.33
C ARG A 55 16.55 8.53 -3.88
N ILE A 56 17.50 9.43 -3.61
CA ILE A 56 17.26 10.82 -3.22
C ILE A 56 17.91 11.71 -4.26
N VAL A 57 17.11 12.60 -4.87
CA VAL A 57 17.56 13.52 -5.90
C VAL A 57 17.48 14.95 -5.40
N PHE A 58 18.62 15.62 -5.38
CA PHE A 58 18.76 17.06 -5.16
C PHE A 58 18.90 17.78 -6.51
N GLU A 59 19.02 19.11 -6.52
CA GLU A 59 19.04 19.90 -7.77
C GLU A 59 20.07 19.44 -8.81
N ARG A 60 21.25 18.98 -8.36
CA ARG A 60 22.40 18.65 -9.22
C ARG A 60 23.07 17.32 -8.86
N VAL A 61 22.58 16.64 -7.82
CA VAL A 61 23.22 15.44 -7.27
C VAL A 61 22.16 14.39 -6.97
N GLU A 62 22.48 13.14 -7.25
CA GLU A 62 21.65 11.98 -6.93
C GLU A 62 22.43 11.06 -6.00
N TYR A 63 21.82 10.70 -4.87
CA TYR A 63 22.36 9.74 -3.92
C TYR A 63 21.53 8.47 -3.93
N THR A 64 22.22 7.33 -3.96
CA THR A 64 21.60 6.01 -3.93
C THR A 64 22.10 5.25 -2.71
N LEU A 65 21.20 5.00 -1.76
CA LEU A 65 21.48 4.23 -0.55
C LEU A 65 20.99 2.79 -0.76
N PRO A 66 21.87 1.81 -0.97
CA PRO A 66 21.44 0.45 -1.20
C PRO A 66 21.00 -0.20 0.14
N LYS A 67 19.92 -0.98 0.11
CA LYS A 67 19.33 -1.55 1.35
C LYS A 67 20.25 -2.56 2.04
N ASN A 68 21.20 -3.14 1.31
CA ASN A 68 22.22 -4.04 1.86
C ASN A 68 23.31 -3.32 2.68
N ALA A 69 23.40 -1.98 2.61
CA ALA A 69 24.31 -1.22 3.45
C ALA A 69 23.79 -1.09 4.89
N PHE A 70 22.48 -1.29 5.10
CA PHE A 70 21.87 -1.26 6.41
C PHE A 70 22.12 -2.60 7.10
N GLU A 71 22.60 -2.56 8.34
CA GLU A 71 22.93 -3.77 9.11
C GLU A 71 21.66 -4.50 9.55
N GLU A 72 20.63 -3.74 9.90
CA GLU A 72 19.36 -4.24 10.42
C GLU A 72 18.15 -3.66 9.68
N ASN A 73 17.10 -4.48 9.57
CA ASN A 73 15.79 -4.07 9.07
C ASN A 73 15.22 -2.84 9.80
N ILE A 74 15.52 -2.71 11.10
CA ILE A 74 15.07 -1.59 11.93
C ILE A 74 15.67 -0.28 11.42
N GLN A 75 16.95 -0.26 11.01
CA GLN A 75 17.58 0.94 10.46
C GLN A 75 16.93 1.37 9.14
N ILE A 76 16.50 0.41 8.31
CA ILE A 76 15.74 0.68 7.08
C ILE A 76 14.40 1.35 7.42
N ILE A 77 13.71 0.88 8.46
CA ILE A 77 12.43 1.46 8.90
C ILE A 77 12.64 2.86 9.50
N HIS A 78 13.70 3.06 10.27
CA HIS A 78 14.06 4.37 10.83
C HIS A 78 14.35 5.36 9.71
N PHE A 79 15.19 4.98 8.74
CA PHE A 79 15.47 5.78 7.55
C PHE A 79 14.19 6.20 6.83
N ARG A 80 13.33 5.23 6.52
CA ARG A 80 12.05 5.44 5.84
C ARG A 80 11.19 6.45 6.59
N THR A 81 11.16 6.34 7.92
CA THR A 81 10.32 7.18 8.76
C THR A 81 10.84 8.61 8.87
N ILE A 82 12.15 8.79 9.03
CA ILE A 82 12.77 10.12 9.01
C ILE A 82 12.57 10.78 7.64
N ALA A 83 12.94 10.09 6.56
CA ALA A 83 12.84 10.65 5.21
C ALA A 83 11.40 11.04 4.85
N GLU A 84 10.43 10.16 5.06
CA GLU A 84 9.04 10.45 4.72
C GLU A 84 8.38 11.45 5.67
N GLY A 85 8.73 11.43 6.95
CA GLY A 85 8.26 12.40 7.94
C GLY A 85 8.72 13.81 7.59
N MET A 86 9.99 13.98 7.27
CA MET A 86 10.56 15.27 6.86
C MET A 86 10.02 15.76 5.51
N LEU A 87 9.81 14.83 4.57
CA LEU A 87 9.21 15.15 3.29
C LEU A 87 7.70 15.43 3.38
N ALA A 88 7.02 15.12 4.49
CA ALA A 88 5.58 15.32 4.64
C ALA A 88 5.16 16.77 4.34
N SER A 89 5.91 17.74 4.87
CA SER A 89 5.70 19.18 4.71
C SER A 89 6.21 19.77 3.39
N CYS A 90 6.96 19.00 2.59
CA CYS A 90 7.59 19.48 1.36
C CYS A 90 6.71 19.18 0.12
N SER A 91 6.71 20.09 -0.87
CA SER A 91 6.03 19.94 -2.16
C SER A 91 6.76 19.00 -3.14
N THR A 92 7.60 18.11 -2.63
CA THR A 92 8.46 17.19 -3.39
C THR A 92 7.64 16.15 -4.16
N GLN A 93 8.10 15.74 -5.35
CA GLN A 93 7.52 14.57 -6.03
C GLN A 93 7.87 13.29 -5.27
N LYS A 94 6.89 12.76 -4.54
CA LYS A 94 7.00 11.52 -3.75
C LYS A 94 6.60 10.34 -4.63
N ASN A 95 7.57 9.58 -5.13
CA ASN A 95 7.30 8.37 -5.91
C ASN A 95 7.51 7.14 -5.03
N VAL A 96 6.64 6.99 -4.04
CA VAL A 96 6.62 5.80 -3.19
C VAL A 96 5.84 4.71 -3.94
N LYS A 97 6.55 3.65 -4.36
CA LYS A 97 5.92 2.46 -4.94
C LYS A 97 4.96 1.83 -3.94
N HIS A 98 3.99 1.06 -4.45
CA HIS A 98 2.92 0.44 -3.66
C HIS A 98 3.48 -0.48 -2.56
N ARG A 99 3.38 -0.07 -1.29
CA ARG A 99 3.76 -0.85 -0.10
C ARG A 99 2.56 -1.53 0.56
N ILE A 100 2.83 -2.37 1.56
CA ILE A 100 1.80 -2.98 2.42
C ILE A 100 1.21 -1.95 3.37
N LEU A 101 2.10 -1.14 3.95
CA LEU A 101 1.74 -0.09 4.88
C LEU A 101 1.63 1.25 4.15
N PRO A 102 0.69 2.10 4.57
CA PRO A 102 0.63 3.47 4.09
C PRO A 102 1.96 4.21 4.33
N PRO A 103 2.32 5.15 3.46
CA PRO A 103 3.47 6.03 3.67
C PRO A 103 3.39 6.78 5.02
N LYS A 104 4.55 7.08 5.60
CA LYS A 104 4.65 7.68 6.94
C LYS A 104 4.11 9.10 7.01
N TYR A 105 4.12 9.84 5.91
CA TYR A 105 3.54 11.17 5.84
C TYR A 105 2.00 11.21 5.95
N ASN A 106 1.31 10.06 5.84
CA ASN A 106 -0.14 10.00 6.05
C ASN A 106 -0.52 9.96 7.54
N TYR A 107 0.45 9.72 8.42
CA TYR A 107 0.24 9.66 9.86
C TYR A 107 0.27 11.07 10.45
N SER A 108 -0.58 11.27 11.45
CA SER A 108 -0.67 12.46 12.28
C SER A 108 -0.55 12.06 13.74
N SER A 109 -0.01 12.95 14.57
CA SER A 109 0.05 12.75 16.01
C SER A 109 -1.30 13.11 16.61
N ALA A 110 -2.02 12.12 17.12
CA ALA A 110 -3.29 12.25 17.82
C ALA A 110 -3.25 11.40 19.09
N ASP A 111 -3.76 11.93 20.20
CA ASP A 111 -3.87 11.15 21.42
C ASP A 111 -4.92 10.04 21.25
N LEU A 112 -4.60 8.85 21.76
CA LEU A 112 -5.49 7.69 21.64
C LEU A 112 -6.72 7.86 22.53
N SER A 113 -7.89 7.90 21.89
CA SER A 113 -9.19 7.80 22.57
C SER A 113 -9.35 6.49 23.35
N ALA A 114 -10.12 6.51 24.45
CA ALA A 114 -10.34 5.34 25.32
C ALA A 114 -11.04 4.16 24.62
N SER A 115 -11.87 4.43 23.60
CA SER A 115 -12.48 3.41 22.75
C SER A 115 -11.58 3.14 21.54
N LEU A 116 -10.68 2.15 21.65
CA LEU A 116 -9.78 1.78 20.56
C LEU A 116 -9.74 0.27 20.37
N TYR A 117 -9.53 -0.14 19.12
CA TYR A 117 -9.22 -1.51 18.76
C TYR A 117 -7.73 -1.62 18.45
N THR A 118 -7.02 -2.45 19.20
CA THR A 118 -5.62 -2.77 18.96
C THR A 118 -5.42 -4.24 18.60
N GLY A 119 -4.51 -4.47 17.68
CA GLY A 119 -4.04 -5.81 17.32
C GLY A 119 -2.56 -5.74 16.97
N THR A 120 -1.79 -6.74 17.36
CA THR A 120 -0.34 -6.78 17.09
C THR A 120 0.04 -8.08 16.43
N GLY A 121 0.84 -8.03 15.36
CA GLY A 121 1.44 -9.21 14.77
C GLY A 121 2.07 -8.98 13.40
N ILE A 122 2.73 -10.02 12.92
CA ILE A 122 3.35 -10.08 11.59
C ILE A 122 2.26 -10.35 10.55
N TYR A 123 2.34 -9.81 9.33
CA TYR A 123 1.39 -10.15 8.26
C TYR A 123 1.51 -11.61 7.80
N ALA A 124 0.38 -12.28 7.57
CA ALA A 124 0.36 -13.55 6.85
C ALA A 124 0.20 -13.31 5.34
N GLU A 125 0.86 -14.14 4.52
CA GLU A 125 0.81 -14.05 3.05
C GLU A 125 -0.65 -14.08 2.53
N LYS A 126 -1.52 -14.86 3.16
CA LYS A 126 -2.94 -14.97 2.79
C LYS A 126 -3.70 -13.64 2.95
N GLU A 127 -3.39 -12.88 4.00
CA GLU A 127 -4.05 -11.61 4.33
C GLU A 127 -3.67 -10.54 3.33
N ILE A 128 -2.37 -10.45 3.06
CA ILE A 128 -1.79 -9.57 2.05
C ILE A 128 -2.39 -9.89 0.67
N ASN A 129 -2.35 -11.16 0.26
CA ASN A 129 -2.88 -11.57 -1.05
C ASN A 129 -4.38 -11.26 -1.18
N SER A 130 -5.15 -11.47 -0.11
CA SER A 130 -6.58 -11.15 -0.12
C SER A 130 -6.84 -9.63 -0.23
N GLY A 131 -6.08 -8.81 0.49
CA GLY A 131 -6.18 -7.36 0.44
C GLY A 131 -5.83 -6.81 -0.94
N SER A 132 -4.75 -7.32 -1.54
CA SER A 132 -4.27 -6.88 -2.86
C SER A 132 -5.20 -7.29 -4.01
N VAL A 133 -5.72 -8.52 -4.00
CA VAL A 133 -6.70 -8.96 -5.01
C VAL A 133 -7.96 -8.12 -4.94
N SER A 134 -8.46 -7.87 -3.73
CA SER A 134 -9.64 -7.02 -3.53
C SER A 134 -9.38 -5.58 -3.98
N HIS A 135 -8.18 -5.05 -3.74
CA HIS A 135 -7.78 -3.74 -4.26
C HIS A 135 -7.86 -3.65 -5.78
N ILE A 136 -7.24 -4.59 -6.49
CA ILE A 136 -7.26 -4.61 -7.97
C ILE A 136 -8.68 -4.78 -8.48
N TYR A 137 -9.43 -5.71 -7.88
CA TYR A 137 -10.81 -5.95 -8.27
C TYR A 137 -11.67 -4.69 -8.11
N SER A 138 -11.51 -3.95 -7.00
CA SER A 138 -12.26 -2.70 -6.78
C SER A 138 -12.01 -1.65 -7.88
N LYS A 139 -10.80 -1.59 -8.42
CA LYS A 139 -10.41 -0.69 -9.53
C LYS A 139 -10.90 -1.19 -10.88
N LEU A 140 -10.88 -2.50 -11.11
CA LEU A 140 -11.16 -3.11 -12.41
C LEU A 140 -12.57 -3.69 -12.55
N LYS A 141 -13.43 -3.61 -11.52
CA LYS A 141 -14.79 -4.16 -11.59
C LYS A 141 -15.58 -3.67 -12.80
N PHE A 142 -15.51 -2.37 -13.08
CA PHE A 142 -16.23 -1.74 -14.18
C PHE A 142 -15.70 -2.18 -15.56
N PRO A 143 -14.38 -2.11 -15.85
CA PRO A 143 -13.87 -2.58 -17.13
C PRO A 143 -14.06 -4.09 -17.33
N ILE A 144 -13.94 -4.92 -16.28
CA ILE A 144 -14.22 -6.37 -16.38
C ILE A 144 -15.68 -6.60 -16.79
N TRP A 145 -16.61 -5.91 -16.12
CA TRP A 145 -18.04 -6.03 -16.44
C TRP A 145 -18.35 -5.56 -17.86
N LEU A 146 -17.73 -4.46 -18.30
CA LEU A 146 -17.89 -3.95 -19.65
C LEU A 146 -17.40 -4.95 -20.71
N ILE A 147 -16.23 -5.56 -20.50
CA ILE A 147 -15.69 -6.57 -21.42
C ILE A 147 -16.59 -7.82 -21.47
N ALA A 148 -17.10 -8.26 -20.33
CA ALA A 148 -18.03 -9.40 -20.26
C ALA A 148 -19.37 -9.09 -20.96
N ALA A 149 -19.88 -7.86 -20.85
CA ALA A 149 -21.08 -7.44 -21.56
C ALA A 149 -20.83 -7.38 -23.08
N LEU A 150 -19.71 -6.80 -23.50
CA LEU A 150 -19.35 -6.73 -24.92
C LEU A 150 -19.13 -8.13 -25.53
N SER A 151 -18.54 -9.06 -24.80
CA SER A 151 -18.35 -10.44 -25.29
C SER A 151 -19.68 -11.19 -25.40
N ALA A 152 -20.63 -10.97 -24.50
CA ALA A 152 -21.99 -11.50 -24.62
C ALA A 152 -22.67 -10.98 -25.89
N VAL A 153 -22.62 -9.67 -26.13
CA VAL A 153 -23.21 -9.04 -27.32
C VAL A 153 -22.55 -9.55 -28.60
N ALA A 154 -21.22 -9.60 -28.66
CA ALA A 154 -20.49 -10.11 -29.82
C ALA A 154 -20.83 -11.58 -30.12
N SER A 155 -20.94 -12.40 -29.07
CA SER A 155 -21.31 -13.82 -29.22
C SER A 155 -22.72 -13.98 -29.76
N PHE A 156 -23.66 -13.12 -29.36
CA PHE A 156 -25.03 -13.13 -29.86
C PHE A 156 -25.09 -12.88 -31.36
N PHE A 157 -24.43 -11.83 -31.83
CA PHE A 157 -24.36 -11.52 -33.26
C PHE A 157 -23.62 -12.62 -34.05
N GLY A 158 -22.56 -13.21 -33.49
CA GLY A 158 -21.83 -14.30 -34.10
C GLY A 158 -22.68 -15.56 -34.30
N ILE A 159 -23.42 -15.98 -33.27
CA ILE A 159 -24.31 -17.14 -33.35
C ILE A 159 -25.46 -16.87 -34.33
N TRP A 160 -26.03 -15.67 -34.32
CA TRP A 160 -27.06 -15.28 -35.28
C TRP A 160 -26.56 -15.35 -36.73
N ALA A 161 -25.38 -14.82 -37.01
CA ALA A 161 -24.78 -14.83 -38.35
C ALA A 161 -24.60 -16.25 -38.91
N ILE A 162 -24.31 -17.23 -38.06
CA ILE A 162 -24.11 -18.63 -38.44
C ILE A 162 -25.47 -19.38 -38.52
N GLY A 163 -26.37 -19.12 -37.57
CA GLY A 163 -27.63 -19.86 -37.41
C GLY A 163 -28.78 -19.40 -38.31
N GLY A 164 -28.73 -18.17 -38.85
CA GLY A 164 -29.63 -17.63 -39.88
C GLY A 164 -31.10 -17.39 -39.47
N SER A 165 -31.66 -18.13 -38.52
CA SER A 165 -33.07 -18.02 -38.10
C SER A 165 -33.22 -17.43 -36.71
N LEU A 166 -33.46 -16.12 -36.65
CA LEU A 166 -33.65 -15.38 -35.39
C LEU A 166 -34.98 -15.73 -34.72
N GLU A 167 -36.07 -15.88 -35.48
CA GLU A 167 -37.43 -16.05 -34.94
C GLU A 167 -37.64 -17.35 -34.15
N LYS A 168 -36.97 -18.44 -34.55
CA LYS A 168 -37.16 -19.75 -33.91
C LYS A 168 -36.28 -19.97 -32.69
N ASN A 169 -35.11 -19.31 -32.64
CA ASN A 169 -34.06 -19.63 -31.67
C ASN A 169 -33.60 -18.42 -30.84
N PHE A 170 -34.30 -17.28 -30.91
CA PHE A 170 -33.92 -16.04 -30.22
C PHE A 170 -33.57 -16.27 -28.73
N ILE A 171 -34.46 -16.92 -27.99
CA ILE A 171 -34.28 -17.20 -26.55
C ILE A 171 -33.02 -18.04 -26.32
N LEU A 172 -32.80 -19.08 -27.14
CA LEU A 172 -31.64 -19.94 -27.05
C LEU A 172 -30.34 -19.17 -27.27
N TYR A 173 -30.30 -18.28 -28.26
CA TYR A 173 -29.13 -17.45 -28.55
C TYR A 173 -28.82 -16.48 -27.41
N VAL A 174 -29.84 -15.82 -26.84
CA VAL A 174 -29.65 -14.94 -25.67
C VAL A 174 -29.06 -15.70 -24.48
N ILE A 175 -29.58 -16.90 -24.18
CA ILE A 175 -29.08 -17.71 -23.07
C ILE A 175 -27.62 -18.13 -23.29
N ILE A 176 -27.28 -18.64 -24.47
CA ILE A 176 -25.92 -19.07 -24.79
C ILE A 176 -24.95 -17.89 -24.69
N SER A 177 -25.30 -16.75 -25.28
CA SER A 177 -24.48 -15.54 -25.25
C SER A 177 -24.26 -14.99 -23.84
N PHE A 178 -25.28 -15.06 -22.98
CA PHE A 178 -25.15 -14.70 -21.57
C PHE A 178 -24.13 -15.58 -20.84
N PHE A 179 -24.20 -16.91 -21.03
CA PHE A 179 -23.25 -17.84 -20.41
C PHE A 179 -21.82 -17.65 -20.95
N ILE A 180 -21.66 -17.33 -22.24
CA ILE A 180 -20.34 -17.00 -22.80
C ILE A 180 -19.78 -15.73 -22.15
N GLY A 181 -20.58 -14.68 -22.01
CA GLY A 181 -20.17 -13.44 -21.33
C GLY A 181 -19.74 -13.68 -19.89
N LEU A 182 -20.52 -14.49 -19.16
CA LEU A 182 -20.23 -14.87 -17.79
C LEU A 182 -18.92 -15.68 -17.69
N ALA A 183 -18.72 -16.66 -18.57
CA ALA A 183 -17.49 -17.46 -18.63
C ALA A 183 -16.26 -16.59 -18.93
N VAL A 184 -16.35 -15.67 -19.90
CA VAL A 184 -15.28 -14.72 -20.22
C VAL A 184 -14.97 -13.82 -19.02
N GLY A 185 -16.00 -13.31 -18.33
CA GLY A 185 -15.82 -12.51 -17.11
C GLY A 185 -15.08 -13.27 -16.00
N ILE A 186 -15.44 -14.55 -15.78
CA ILE A 186 -14.75 -15.42 -14.81
C ILE A 186 -13.29 -15.63 -15.21
N ILE A 187 -13.01 -15.91 -16.49
CA ILE A 187 -11.63 -16.13 -16.98
C ILE A 187 -10.78 -14.89 -16.75
N ILE A 188 -11.29 -13.71 -17.13
CA ILE A 188 -10.58 -12.43 -16.91
C ILE A 188 -10.31 -12.21 -15.42
N TYR A 189 -11.30 -12.46 -14.57
CA TYR A 189 -11.14 -12.35 -13.13
C TYR A 189 -10.04 -13.29 -12.61
N LEU A 190 -10.01 -14.55 -13.02
CA LEU A 190 -8.98 -15.51 -12.63
C LEU A 190 -7.58 -15.09 -13.09
N VAL A 191 -7.45 -14.61 -14.33
CA VAL A 191 -6.19 -14.10 -14.87
C VAL A 191 -5.71 -12.90 -14.04
N LEU A 192 -6.61 -11.97 -13.69
CA LEU A 192 -6.28 -10.85 -12.82
C LEU A 192 -5.86 -11.30 -11.42
N CYS A 193 -6.51 -12.30 -10.83
CA CYS A 193 -6.09 -12.86 -9.56
C CYS A 193 -4.66 -13.44 -9.62
N ILE A 194 -4.30 -14.10 -10.72
CA ILE A 194 -2.95 -14.65 -10.91
C ILE A 194 -1.93 -13.53 -11.07
N ILE A 195 -2.21 -12.54 -11.94
CA ILE A 195 -1.32 -11.38 -12.15
C ILE A 195 -1.14 -10.59 -10.85
N ALA A 196 -2.24 -10.38 -10.11
CA ALA A 196 -2.21 -9.78 -8.79
C ALA A 196 -1.25 -10.55 -7.88
N ARG A 197 -1.47 -11.85 -7.68
CA ARG A 197 -0.60 -12.66 -6.83
C ARG A 197 0.86 -12.61 -7.26
N TYR A 198 1.15 -12.68 -8.55
CA TYR A 198 2.52 -12.68 -9.06
C TYR A 198 3.22 -11.32 -8.85
N ARG A 199 2.58 -10.23 -9.28
CA ARG A 199 3.13 -8.86 -9.16
C ARG A 199 3.32 -8.48 -7.70
N TYR A 200 2.38 -8.88 -6.83
CA TYR A 200 2.44 -8.56 -5.41
C TYR A 200 3.47 -9.46 -4.69
N SER A 201 3.47 -10.78 -4.90
CA SER A 201 4.44 -11.71 -4.26
C SER A 201 5.89 -11.32 -4.49
N GLY A 202 6.25 -10.86 -5.70
CA GLY A 202 7.61 -10.41 -6.01
C GLY A 202 8.05 -9.15 -5.26
N PHE A 203 7.13 -8.19 -5.03
CA PHE A 203 7.44 -6.96 -4.29
C PHE A 203 7.41 -7.17 -2.78
N LEU A 204 6.47 -7.98 -2.30
CA LEU A 204 6.24 -8.26 -0.88
C LEU A 204 7.37 -9.00 -0.20
N LYS A 205 7.97 -9.99 -0.87
CA LYS A 205 9.14 -10.70 -0.33
C LYS A 205 10.32 -9.78 -0.01
N LYS A 206 10.33 -8.57 -0.57
CA LYS A 206 11.40 -7.57 -0.40
C LYS A 206 11.00 -6.40 0.51
N ASP A 207 9.75 -6.32 0.95
CA ASP A 207 9.32 -5.26 1.88
C ASP A 207 9.60 -5.69 3.31
N VAL A 208 10.37 -4.89 4.03
CA VAL A 208 10.79 -5.14 5.41
C VAL A 208 9.57 -5.30 6.34
N SER A 209 8.50 -4.56 6.07
CA SER A 209 7.26 -4.63 6.85
C SER A 209 6.54 -6.00 6.77
N THR A 210 6.96 -6.95 5.92
CA THR A 210 6.42 -8.32 5.94
C THR A 210 6.93 -9.17 7.09
N VAL A 211 8.13 -8.88 7.59
CA VAL A 211 8.83 -9.70 8.59
C VAL A 211 8.68 -9.12 10.00
N GLU A 212 8.45 -7.81 10.07
CA GLU A 212 8.33 -7.08 11.32
C GLU A 212 6.94 -7.22 11.97
N ASN A 213 6.90 -7.08 13.29
CA ASN A 213 5.65 -6.95 14.02
C ASN A 213 5.02 -5.59 13.77
N ILE A 214 3.73 -5.60 13.47
CA ILE A 214 2.96 -4.40 13.19
C ILE A 214 1.89 -4.24 14.26
N VAL A 215 1.78 -3.02 14.77
CA VAL A 215 0.73 -2.54 15.65
C VAL A 215 -0.37 -1.93 14.79
N PHE A 216 -1.54 -2.54 14.85
CA PHE A 216 -2.76 -2.03 14.25
C PHE A 216 -3.56 -1.29 15.31
N VAL A 217 -4.01 -0.09 14.95
CA VAL A 217 -4.82 0.75 15.83
C VAL A 217 -5.99 1.28 15.03
N VAL A 218 -7.20 1.14 15.56
CA VAL A 218 -8.40 1.75 14.99
C VAL A 218 -9.13 2.47 16.11
N ALA A 219 -9.25 3.79 15.98
CA ALA A 219 -9.79 4.70 16.97
C ALA A 219 -10.81 5.67 16.33
N PRO A 220 -11.65 6.35 17.13
CA PRO A 220 -12.53 7.43 16.68
C PRO A 220 -11.82 8.50 15.85
N ASP A 221 -10.59 8.82 16.23
CA ASP A 221 -9.82 9.91 15.63
C ASP A 221 -9.11 9.49 14.32
N GLY A 222 -8.88 8.19 14.13
CA GLY A 222 -8.20 7.67 12.95
C GLY A 222 -7.83 6.19 13.06
N PHE A 223 -7.06 5.70 12.09
CA PHE A 223 -6.58 4.32 12.03
C PHE A 223 -5.11 4.28 11.65
N GLY A 224 -4.40 3.19 11.98
CA GLY A 224 -2.98 3.06 11.70
C GLY A 224 -2.53 1.61 11.66
N ALA A 225 -1.49 1.36 10.87
CA ALA A 225 -0.76 0.10 10.83
C ALA A 225 0.74 0.41 10.82
N ILE A 226 1.38 0.30 11.98
CA ILE A 226 2.70 0.85 12.26
C ILE A 226 3.63 -0.24 12.73
N GLU A 227 4.84 -0.30 12.20
CA GLU A 227 5.87 -1.21 12.70
C GLU A 227 6.15 -0.93 14.18
N GLN A 228 6.19 -1.99 14.99
CA GLN A 228 6.28 -1.89 16.44
C GLN A 228 7.52 -1.12 16.92
N CYS A 229 8.61 -1.12 16.15
CA CYS A 229 9.84 -0.44 16.47
C CYS A 229 9.74 1.10 16.51
N ILE A 230 8.75 1.69 15.82
CA ILE A 230 8.59 3.15 15.70
C ILE A 230 7.26 3.65 16.28
N TYR A 231 6.49 2.80 16.94
CA TYR A 231 5.18 3.15 17.48
C TYR A 231 5.32 3.94 18.80
N SER A 232 4.93 5.22 18.82
CA SER A 232 4.88 6.02 20.05
C SER A 232 3.51 6.06 20.72
N GLY A 233 2.49 5.42 20.13
CA GLY A 233 1.14 5.42 20.67
C GLY A 233 0.34 6.67 20.34
N LYS A 234 0.76 7.44 19.33
CA LYS A 234 0.07 8.66 18.90
C LYS A 234 -0.14 8.73 17.39
N GLU A 235 0.38 7.78 16.64
CA GLU A 235 0.39 7.88 15.18
C GLU A 235 -0.88 7.28 14.60
N LEU A 236 -1.73 8.13 14.04
CA LEU A 236 -2.97 7.74 13.37
C LEU A 236 -3.11 8.46 12.03
N ILE A 237 -3.64 7.75 11.05
CA ILE A 237 -4.14 8.31 9.78
C ILE A 237 -5.58 8.79 10.05
N PRO A 238 -5.87 10.09 9.92
CA PRO A 238 -7.22 10.60 10.13
C PRO A 238 -8.22 9.98 9.17
N TRP A 239 -9.47 9.80 9.61
CA TRP A 239 -10.54 9.25 8.77
C TRP A 239 -10.78 10.07 7.50
N SER A 240 -10.51 11.37 7.52
CA SER A 240 -10.60 12.25 6.35
C SER A 240 -9.66 11.86 5.19
N PHE A 241 -8.63 11.03 5.43
CA PHE A 241 -7.79 10.48 4.39
C PHE A 241 -8.35 9.20 3.77
N ALA A 242 -9.27 8.51 4.44
CA ALA A 242 -9.95 7.35 3.89
C ALA A 242 -10.93 7.78 2.79
N LYS A 243 -11.04 6.95 1.74
CA LYS A 243 -11.98 7.19 0.63
C LYS A 243 -13.05 6.11 0.56
N TYR A 244 -12.64 4.87 0.71
CA TYR A 244 -13.53 3.72 0.77
C TYR A 244 -12.78 2.56 1.44
N TYR A 245 -13.52 1.58 1.92
CA TYR A 245 -12.97 0.36 2.47
C TYR A 245 -13.50 -0.85 1.71
N TYR A 246 -12.83 -1.98 1.86
CA TYR A 246 -13.34 -3.27 1.44
C TYR A 246 -13.02 -4.33 2.48
N GLU A 247 -13.98 -5.23 2.67
CA GLU A 247 -13.87 -6.32 3.60
C GLU A 247 -13.65 -7.63 2.84
N THR A 248 -12.67 -8.41 3.28
CA THR A 248 -12.46 -9.77 2.82
C THR A 248 -12.63 -10.75 3.98
N LYS A 249 -12.53 -12.05 3.68
CA LYS A 249 -12.53 -13.10 4.71
C LYS A 249 -11.37 -12.93 5.71
N TYR A 250 -10.23 -12.39 5.29
CA TYR A 250 -9.00 -12.39 6.09
C TYR A 250 -8.56 -10.99 6.54
N SER A 251 -8.98 -9.94 5.86
CA SER A 251 -8.56 -8.57 6.15
C SER A 251 -9.65 -7.54 5.84
N ILE A 252 -9.57 -6.41 6.53
CA ILE A 252 -10.29 -5.18 6.19
C ILE A 252 -9.25 -4.24 5.61
N SER A 253 -9.45 -3.73 4.40
CA SER A 253 -8.50 -2.82 3.80
C SER A 253 -9.14 -1.46 3.57
N ILE A 254 -8.44 -0.43 4.01
CA ILE A 254 -8.86 0.96 3.89
C ILE A 254 -8.03 1.61 2.79
N VAL A 255 -8.69 2.17 1.77
CA VAL A 255 -8.03 2.88 0.68
C VAL A 255 -8.03 4.36 0.97
N CYS A 256 -6.83 4.94 1.00
CA CYS A 256 -6.63 6.36 1.22
C CYS A 256 -6.67 7.15 -0.09
N ARG A 257 -6.84 8.48 -0.01
CA ARG A 257 -6.95 9.40 -1.16
C ARG A 257 -5.76 9.33 -2.13
N ASP A 258 -4.56 9.12 -1.60
CA ASP A 258 -3.30 8.94 -2.35
C ASP A 258 -3.16 7.54 -2.99
N ARG A 259 -4.19 6.70 -2.87
CA ARG A 259 -4.23 5.28 -3.28
C ARG A 259 -3.37 4.35 -2.43
N SER A 260 -2.80 4.80 -1.32
CA SER A 260 -2.23 3.90 -0.33
C SER A 260 -3.32 3.04 0.30
N VAL A 261 -2.94 1.85 0.78
CA VAL A 261 -3.87 0.87 1.31
C VAL A 261 -3.39 0.44 2.69
N CYS A 262 -4.23 0.59 3.69
CA CYS A 262 -4.00 0.03 5.02
C CYS A 262 -4.75 -1.30 5.13
N CYS A 263 -4.04 -2.43 5.08
CA CYS A 263 -4.64 -3.75 5.23
C CYS A 263 -4.61 -4.20 6.69
N ILE A 264 -5.76 -4.29 7.35
CA ILE A 264 -5.91 -4.72 8.75
C ILE A 264 -6.27 -6.20 8.78
N PRO A 265 -5.41 -7.10 9.30
CA PRO A 265 -5.72 -8.51 9.39
C PRO A 265 -6.73 -8.82 10.49
N LYS A 266 -7.83 -9.49 10.12
CA LYS A 266 -8.90 -9.82 11.08
C LYS A 266 -8.43 -10.77 12.17
N ARG A 267 -7.50 -11.69 11.87
CA ARG A 267 -7.04 -12.70 12.85
C ARG A 267 -6.36 -12.10 14.08
N LEU A 268 -5.88 -10.86 13.98
CA LEU A 268 -5.19 -10.17 15.08
C LEU A 268 -6.20 -9.65 16.12
N PHE A 269 -7.49 -9.71 15.81
CA PHE A 269 -8.58 -9.31 16.70
C PHE A 269 -9.42 -10.53 17.08
N GLN A 270 -9.99 -10.50 18.29
CA GLN A 270 -10.91 -11.54 18.74
C GLN A 270 -12.16 -11.59 17.85
N LYS A 271 -12.79 -12.77 17.70
CA LYS A 271 -13.90 -12.97 16.74
C LYS A 271 -15.11 -12.06 17.00
N ASN A 272 -15.45 -11.80 18.26
CA ASN A 272 -16.47 -10.84 18.66
C ASN A 272 -16.13 -9.42 18.19
N VAL A 273 -14.87 -9.03 18.34
CA VAL A 273 -14.37 -7.70 17.95
C VAL A 273 -14.29 -7.51 16.43
N GLN A 274 -14.15 -8.58 15.65
CA GLN A 274 -13.99 -8.48 14.18
C GLN A 274 -15.22 -7.88 13.48
N ASN A 275 -16.43 -8.20 13.94
CA ASN A 275 -17.66 -7.66 13.35
C ASN A 275 -17.85 -6.19 13.76
N ASP A 276 -17.71 -5.91 15.06
CA ASP A 276 -17.79 -4.56 15.61
C ASP A 276 -16.78 -3.61 14.95
N LEU A 277 -15.57 -4.11 14.67
CA LEU A 277 -14.52 -3.38 13.96
C LEU A 277 -14.94 -3.03 12.53
N ALA A 278 -15.54 -3.98 11.79
CA ALA A 278 -15.97 -3.75 10.43
C ALA A 278 -17.10 -2.71 10.36
N GLU A 279 -18.09 -2.81 11.24
CA GLU A 279 -19.17 -1.83 11.38
C GLU A 279 -18.64 -0.45 11.79
N PHE A 280 -17.69 -0.40 12.73
CA PHE A 280 -17.05 0.83 13.15
C PHE A 280 -16.32 1.53 12.00
N ILE A 281 -15.52 0.78 11.22
CA ILE A 281 -14.80 1.32 10.06
C ILE A 281 -15.81 1.81 9.01
N ALA A 282 -16.87 1.06 8.74
CA ALA A 282 -17.91 1.45 7.79
C ALA A 282 -18.53 2.80 8.16
N ALA A 283 -18.96 2.94 9.41
CA ALA A 283 -19.58 4.16 9.91
C ALA A 283 -18.66 5.38 9.81
N ARG A 284 -17.34 5.19 9.94
CA ARG A 284 -16.36 6.29 9.86
C ARG A 284 -15.99 6.67 8.44
N VAL A 285 -15.93 5.71 7.52
CA VAL A 285 -15.59 5.99 6.12
C VAL A 285 -16.77 6.58 5.35
N GLU A 286 -18.02 6.29 5.76
CA GLU A 286 -19.24 6.80 5.11
C GLU A 286 -19.69 8.19 5.60
N GLN A 287 -19.07 8.74 6.66
CA GLN A 287 -19.44 10.03 7.25
C GLN A 287 -18.83 11.25 6.52
N ASP A 288 -17.95 11.04 5.53
CA ASP A 288 -17.30 12.08 4.70
C ASP A 288 -17.68 11.94 3.21
#